data_AF-E9FM04-F1
#
_entry.id   AF-E9FM04-F1
#
_cell.length_a   1.000
_cell.length_b   1.000
_cell.length_c   1.000
_cell.angle_alpha   90.00
_cell.angle_beta   90.00
_cell.angle_gamma   90.00
#
_symmetry.space_group_name_H-M   'P 1'
#
loop_
_entity.id
_entity.type
_entity.pdbx_description
1 polymer ?
#
loop_
_entity_poly.entity_id
_entity_poly.type
_entity_poly.pdbx_seq_one_letter_code
_entity_poly.pdbx_strand_id
1 'polypeptide(L)'
;MDYSERENWTSKVNFESINLEHVDLIVGVLEFLSENKYPDVSSTLVKAIENKSLKSRVYFHVISKFILHNGLHLDNSFEKWYRIFRNLIDNSDIDYQTPYERAINGINEQIPYMSDLLDHLSEGNRISGFNYEQVSEEIEKAKLIITDKSLKALIFRAEEHPYFSGQIRSCFFFESDDSLIYKRETISHYWNKISNMFDNNKAIEGRLLRVALLSLGDYTLNVDSYKTLCQDDPNESSSTPSLKKLFSSRNIFVRRILDEINLNKDLKNEYIRIVFENSGKIDSHDWRYAFIENYELMFNKMAANHYRLKSAFSANDMIMITNKNSRAKNTDIHLLALMEELKKYGIYSTYESELGLWTPYRYIYIHSLETQIYFKGNFFLIENEDHTQHKLIDPSERTPSDYKSVAKYLSDFNSKK
;
A
#
# COMPACT_ATOMS: atom_id res chain seq x y z
N MET A 1 -20.06 10.34 -27.74
CA MET A 1 -20.66 9.02 -27.99
C MET A 1 -21.11 8.45 -26.66
N ASP A 2 -22.30 7.84 -26.60
CA ASP A 2 -22.75 7.05 -25.45
C ASP A 2 -21.92 5.77 -25.41
N TYR A 3 -21.12 5.62 -24.34
CA TYR A 3 -20.12 4.56 -24.24
C TYR A 3 -20.66 3.25 -23.61
N SER A 4 -21.98 3.16 -23.40
CA SER A 4 -22.64 2.01 -22.77
C SER A 4 -22.78 0.78 -23.70
N GLU A 5 -22.61 0.94 -25.02
CA GLU A 5 -22.79 -0.15 -26.00
C GLU A 5 -21.44 -0.62 -26.60
N ARG A 6 -20.68 -1.46 -25.90
CA ARG A 6 -19.38 -1.96 -26.39
C ARG A 6 -19.47 -3.15 -27.35
N GLU A 7 -20.55 -3.93 -27.30
CA GLU A 7 -20.74 -5.03 -28.25
C GLU A 7 -21.27 -4.47 -29.59
N ASN A 8 -20.60 -4.81 -30.70
CA ASN A 8 -21.00 -4.43 -32.05
C ASN A 8 -20.99 -2.91 -32.36
N TRP A 9 -20.20 -2.11 -31.63
CA TRP A 9 -20.09 -0.67 -31.89
C TRP A 9 -19.62 -0.37 -33.31
N THR A 10 -18.66 -1.13 -33.87
CA THR A 10 -18.18 -0.93 -35.25
C THR A 10 -19.27 -1.11 -36.32
N SER A 11 -20.30 -1.92 -36.04
CA SER A 11 -21.49 -2.07 -36.89
C SER A 11 -22.62 -1.08 -36.59
N LYS A 12 -22.47 -0.26 -35.54
CA LYS A 12 -23.40 0.81 -35.12
C LYS A 12 -22.81 2.23 -35.27
N VAL A 13 -21.54 2.35 -35.66
CA VAL A 13 -20.90 3.65 -35.94
C VAL A 13 -21.62 4.27 -37.11
N ASN A 14 -22.38 5.33 -36.84
CA ASN A 14 -22.84 6.21 -37.89
C ASN A 14 -21.65 7.07 -38.35
N PHE A 15 -21.04 6.72 -39.47
CA PHE A 15 -19.91 7.46 -40.03
C PHE A 15 -20.24 8.93 -40.34
N GLU A 16 -21.52 9.27 -40.58
CA GLU A 16 -21.98 10.66 -40.74
C GLU A 16 -21.92 11.47 -39.44
N SER A 17 -21.79 10.81 -38.28
CA SER A 17 -21.64 11.46 -36.97
C SER A 17 -20.17 11.68 -36.56
N ILE A 18 -19.22 11.25 -37.39
CA ILE A 18 -17.79 11.46 -37.14
C ILE A 18 -17.45 12.93 -37.45
N ASN A 19 -17.25 13.71 -36.40
CA ASN A 19 -16.76 15.08 -36.51
C ASN A 19 -15.39 15.13 -37.23
N LEU A 20 -15.15 16.17 -38.01
CA LEU A 20 -13.88 16.45 -38.69
C LEU A 20 -12.69 16.37 -37.72
N GLU A 21 -12.87 16.88 -36.50
CA GLU A 21 -11.84 16.81 -35.44
C GLU A 21 -11.34 15.38 -35.17
N HIS A 22 -12.21 14.36 -35.26
CA HIS A 22 -11.80 12.97 -35.09
C HIS A 22 -10.99 12.46 -36.29
N VAL A 23 -11.30 12.92 -37.50
CA VAL A 23 -10.54 12.59 -38.71
C VAL A 23 -9.15 13.22 -38.62
N ASP A 24 -9.09 14.50 -38.24
CA ASP A 24 -7.82 15.23 -38.05
C ASP A 24 -6.94 14.56 -36.98
N LEU A 25 -7.54 14.10 -35.88
CA LEU A 25 -6.83 13.34 -34.85
C LEU A 25 -6.26 12.02 -35.39
N ILE A 26 -7.06 11.26 -36.16
CA ILE A 26 -6.61 10.00 -36.77
C ILE A 26 -5.46 10.25 -37.74
N VAL A 27 -5.60 11.23 -38.63
CA VAL A 27 -4.56 11.60 -39.59
C VAL A 27 -3.30 12.04 -38.86
N GLY A 28 -3.40 12.95 -37.89
CA GLY A 28 -2.26 13.45 -37.13
C GLY A 28 -1.53 12.34 -36.36
N VAL A 29 -2.25 11.37 -35.78
CA VAL A 29 -1.64 10.19 -35.14
C VAL A 29 -0.92 9.31 -36.15
N LEU A 30 -1.53 9.03 -37.31
CA LEU A 30 -0.91 8.21 -38.35
C LEU A 30 0.32 8.89 -38.95
N GLU A 31 0.27 10.20 -39.17
CA GLU A 31 1.42 10.99 -39.61
C GLU A 31 2.54 10.97 -38.57
N PHE A 32 2.22 11.21 -37.30
CA PHE A 32 3.18 11.14 -36.20
C PHE A 32 3.91 9.78 -36.15
N LEU A 33 3.15 8.68 -36.24
CA LEU A 33 3.69 7.33 -36.25
C LEU A 33 4.50 7.02 -37.52
N SER A 34 4.11 7.60 -38.66
CA SER A 34 4.81 7.42 -39.94
C SER A 34 6.14 8.18 -39.97
N GLU A 35 6.19 9.40 -39.43
CA GLU A 35 7.42 10.16 -39.30
C GLU A 35 8.38 9.53 -38.27
N ASN A 36 7.84 8.99 -37.18
CA ASN A 36 8.56 8.30 -36.11
C ASN A 36 9.79 9.08 -35.58
N LYS A 37 9.69 10.41 -35.52
CA LYS A 37 10.76 11.30 -34.98
C LYS A 37 11.03 11.07 -33.49
N TYR A 38 10.04 10.54 -32.77
CA TYR A 38 10.11 10.23 -31.33
C TYR A 38 9.77 8.75 -31.09
N PRO A 39 10.74 7.83 -31.21
CA PRO A 39 10.48 6.38 -31.16
C PRO A 39 9.85 5.90 -29.85
N ASP A 40 10.23 6.48 -28.70
CA ASP A 40 9.71 6.06 -27.40
C ASP A 40 8.22 6.43 -27.22
N VAL A 41 7.84 7.63 -27.67
CA VAL A 41 6.44 8.09 -27.67
C VAL A 41 5.63 7.31 -28.68
N SER A 42 6.19 7.05 -29.87
CA SER A 42 5.55 6.23 -30.89
C SER A 42 5.30 4.80 -30.41
N SER A 43 6.28 4.17 -29.75
CA SER A 43 6.15 2.85 -29.12
C SER A 43 5.05 2.84 -28.06
N THR A 44 4.97 3.88 -27.23
CA THR A 44 3.90 4.02 -26.23
C THR A 44 2.53 4.14 -26.89
N LEU A 45 2.42 4.95 -27.94
CA LEU A 45 1.17 5.16 -28.67
C LEU A 45 0.70 3.90 -29.38
N VAL A 46 1.61 3.16 -30.03
CA VAL A 46 1.31 1.84 -30.64
C VAL A 46 0.82 0.86 -29.58
N LYS A 47 1.52 0.74 -28.44
CA LYS A 47 1.08 -0.11 -27.33
C LYS A 47 -0.31 0.28 -26.83
N ALA A 48 -0.62 1.58 -26.78
CA ALA A 48 -1.92 2.08 -26.37
C ALA A 48 -3.05 1.75 -27.38
N ILE A 49 -2.72 1.68 -28.67
CA ILE A 49 -3.65 1.26 -29.74
C ILE A 49 -3.89 -0.25 -29.70
N GLU A 50 -2.83 -1.04 -29.52
CA GLU A 50 -2.89 -2.51 -29.49
C GLU A 50 -3.56 -3.03 -28.21
N ASN A 51 -3.28 -2.40 -27.06
CA ASN A 51 -3.84 -2.78 -25.77
C ASN A 51 -5.24 -2.19 -25.59
N LYS A 52 -6.25 -3.08 -25.47
CA LYS A 52 -7.66 -2.69 -25.34
C LYS A 52 -8.07 -2.25 -23.92
N SER A 53 -7.14 -2.14 -22.98
CA SER A 53 -7.42 -1.69 -21.61
C SER A 53 -7.91 -0.23 -21.57
N LEU A 54 -8.74 0.10 -20.57
CA LEU A 54 -9.21 1.47 -20.40
C LEU A 54 -8.09 2.44 -20.07
N LYS A 55 -7.12 2.02 -19.24
CA LYS A 55 -5.91 2.78 -18.94
C LYS A 55 -5.12 3.12 -20.22
N SER A 56 -4.94 2.17 -21.14
CA SER A 56 -4.29 2.40 -22.44
C SER A 56 -5.04 3.42 -23.30
N ARG A 57 -6.37 3.44 -23.27
CA ARG A 57 -7.16 4.46 -23.98
C ARG A 57 -6.95 5.86 -23.41
N VAL A 58 -6.72 6.00 -22.10
CA VAL A 58 -6.39 7.29 -21.51
C VAL A 58 -5.00 7.75 -21.97
N TYR A 59 -4.01 6.85 -22.00
CA TYR A 59 -2.69 7.15 -22.58
C TYR A 59 -2.77 7.62 -24.04
N PHE A 60 -3.55 6.90 -24.86
CA PHE A 60 -3.81 7.31 -26.24
C PHE A 60 -4.41 8.71 -26.29
N HIS A 61 -5.41 9.00 -25.46
CA HIS A 61 -6.08 10.31 -25.41
C HIS A 61 -5.11 11.45 -25.05
N VAL A 62 -4.26 11.26 -24.03
CA VAL A 62 -3.26 12.25 -23.60
C VAL A 62 -2.29 12.62 -24.73
N ILE A 63 -1.77 11.62 -25.44
CA ILE A 63 -0.78 11.85 -26.51
C ILE A 63 -1.46 12.41 -27.77
N SER A 64 -2.57 11.80 -28.20
CA SER A 64 -3.27 12.21 -29.42
C SER A 64 -3.85 13.61 -29.33
N LYS A 65 -4.40 14.02 -28.18
CA LYS A 65 -4.85 15.40 -27.98
C LYS A 65 -3.69 16.39 -28.00
N PHE A 66 -2.52 16.03 -27.48
CA PHE A 66 -1.36 16.90 -27.60
C PHE A 66 -0.97 17.13 -29.06
N ILE A 67 -0.88 16.05 -29.83
CA ILE A 67 -0.56 16.10 -31.27
C ILE A 67 -1.59 16.93 -32.04
N LEU A 68 -2.88 16.75 -31.75
CA LEU A 68 -3.96 17.50 -32.40
C LEU A 68 -3.83 19.02 -32.18
N HIS A 69 -3.43 19.45 -30.98
CA HIS A 69 -3.39 20.88 -30.63
C HIS A 69 -2.03 21.56 -30.90
N ASN A 70 -0.91 20.82 -30.89
CA ASN A 70 0.44 21.40 -31.02
C ASN A 70 1.21 20.88 -32.26
N GLY A 71 0.60 19.99 -33.04
CA GLY A 71 1.23 19.37 -34.19
C GLY A 71 2.16 18.21 -33.84
N LEU A 72 2.96 17.78 -34.82
CA LEU A 72 3.77 16.56 -34.74
C LEU A 72 5.08 16.71 -33.95
N HIS A 73 5.49 17.94 -33.63
CA HIS A 73 6.74 18.22 -32.93
C HIS A 73 6.51 18.25 -31.41
N LEU A 74 7.20 17.39 -30.67
CA LEU A 74 7.15 17.32 -29.22
C LEU A 74 8.24 18.20 -28.62
N ASP A 75 7.82 19.21 -27.86
CA ASP A 75 8.69 20.13 -27.16
C ASP A 75 8.70 19.87 -25.64
N ASN A 76 9.32 20.78 -24.87
CA ASN A 76 9.35 20.69 -23.41
C ASN A 76 7.96 20.80 -22.75
N SER A 77 6.94 21.33 -23.44
CA SER A 77 5.56 21.32 -22.93
C SER A 77 4.97 19.92 -22.99
N PHE A 78 5.26 19.15 -24.05
CA PHE A 78 4.89 17.72 -24.11
C PHE A 78 5.50 16.93 -22.95
N GLU A 79 6.79 17.13 -22.67
CA GLU A 79 7.45 16.41 -21.57
C GLU A 79 6.76 16.65 -20.23
N LYS A 80 6.40 17.91 -19.93
CA LYS A 80 5.66 18.27 -18.71
C LYS A 80 4.25 17.66 -18.70
N TRP A 81 3.51 17.82 -19.79
CA TRP A 81 2.16 17.29 -19.98
C TRP A 81 2.12 15.78 -19.78
N TYR A 82 2.96 15.07 -20.52
CA TYR A 82 3.04 13.62 -20.48
C TYR A 82 3.51 13.11 -19.11
N ARG A 83 4.51 13.74 -18.47
CA ARG A 83 4.98 13.34 -17.12
C ARG A 83 3.85 13.39 -16.10
N ILE A 84 3.12 14.49 -16.04
CA ILE A 84 2.01 14.70 -15.09
C ILE A 84 0.94 13.64 -15.33
N PHE A 85 0.44 13.51 -16.56
CA PHE A 85 -0.64 12.57 -16.82
C PHE A 85 -0.21 11.10 -16.70
N ARG A 86 1.02 10.74 -17.07
CA ARG A 86 1.56 9.40 -16.82
C ARG A 86 1.51 9.06 -15.33
N ASN A 87 2.00 9.96 -14.47
CA ASN A 87 1.95 9.76 -13.02
C ASN A 87 0.51 9.67 -12.49
N LEU A 88 -0.42 10.50 -13.01
CA LEU A 88 -1.83 10.42 -12.62
C LEU A 88 -2.51 9.12 -13.06
N ILE A 89 -2.22 8.66 -14.28
CA ILE A 89 -2.81 7.45 -14.89
C ILE A 89 -2.27 6.18 -14.24
N ASP A 90 -0.95 6.09 -14.03
CA ASP A 90 -0.31 4.91 -13.45
C ASP A 90 -0.79 4.67 -12.01
N ASN A 91 -1.02 5.74 -11.26
CA ASN A 91 -1.50 5.70 -9.87
C ASN A 91 -3.03 5.79 -9.74
N SER A 92 -3.78 5.48 -10.80
CA SER A 92 -5.25 5.44 -10.79
C SER A 92 -5.80 4.07 -11.22
N ASP A 93 -6.87 3.64 -10.56
CA ASP A 93 -7.65 2.43 -10.89
C ASP A 93 -8.64 2.73 -12.05
N ILE A 94 -8.14 2.73 -13.28
CA ILE A 94 -8.93 3.02 -14.49
C ILE A 94 -9.32 1.72 -15.20
N ASP A 95 -10.09 0.89 -14.49
CA ASP A 95 -10.52 -0.44 -14.96
C ASP A 95 -12.00 -0.50 -15.33
N TYR A 96 -12.76 0.57 -15.08
CA TYR A 96 -14.20 0.65 -15.34
C TYR A 96 -14.57 1.95 -16.06
N GLN A 97 -15.77 1.98 -16.64
CA GLN A 97 -16.22 3.07 -17.50
C GLN A 97 -16.24 4.44 -16.79
N THR A 98 -16.79 4.52 -15.58
CA THR A 98 -16.91 5.79 -14.85
C THR A 98 -15.56 6.42 -14.47
N PRO A 99 -14.56 5.69 -13.93
CA PRO A 99 -13.20 6.23 -13.80
C PRO A 99 -12.58 6.69 -15.12
N TYR A 100 -12.77 5.92 -16.20
CA TYR A 100 -12.27 6.26 -17.52
C TYR A 100 -12.85 7.58 -18.07
N GLU A 101 -14.17 7.74 -18.06
CA GLU A 101 -14.84 8.96 -18.55
C GLU A 101 -14.42 10.19 -17.74
N ARG A 102 -14.33 10.04 -16.41
CA ARG A 102 -13.84 11.10 -15.54
C ARG A 102 -12.41 11.52 -15.88
N ALA A 103 -11.51 10.57 -16.11
CA ALA A 103 -10.14 10.87 -16.50
C ALA A 103 -10.08 11.61 -17.85
N ILE A 104 -10.85 11.16 -18.85
CA ILE A 104 -10.93 11.82 -20.17
C ILE A 104 -11.43 13.26 -20.05
N ASN A 105 -12.50 13.48 -19.28
CA ASN A 105 -13.04 14.83 -19.06
C ASN A 105 -12.03 15.71 -18.33
N GLY A 106 -11.39 15.18 -17.28
CA GLY A 106 -10.34 15.88 -16.55
C GLY A 106 -9.15 16.29 -17.41
N ILE A 107 -8.72 15.43 -18.35
CA ILE A 107 -7.69 15.76 -19.34
C ILE A 107 -8.16 16.86 -20.28
N ASN A 108 -9.40 16.77 -20.79
CA ASN A 108 -9.95 17.77 -21.71
C ASN A 108 -10.02 19.17 -21.08
N GLU A 109 -10.37 19.25 -19.80
CA GLU A 109 -10.36 20.51 -19.04
C GLU A 109 -8.97 21.18 -18.98
N GLN A 110 -7.89 20.41 -19.13
CA GLN A 110 -6.52 20.93 -19.10
C GLN A 110 -5.97 21.32 -20.47
N ILE A 111 -6.67 21.04 -21.57
CA ILE A 111 -6.22 21.37 -22.93
C ILE A 111 -5.86 22.87 -23.09
N PRO A 112 -6.63 23.84 -22.55
CA PRO A 112 -6.28 25.25 -22.64
C PRO A 112 -4.93 25.62 -21.99
N TYR A 113 -4.44 24.79 -21.07
CA TYR A 113 -3.19 25.00 -20.32
C TYR A 113 -2.08 24.05 -20.77
N MET A 114 -2.18 23.45 -21.96
CA MET A 114 -1.26 22.38 -22.38
C MET A 114 0.20 22.84 -22.47
N SER A 115 0.44 24.09 -22.88
CA SER A 115 1.78 24.66 -23.00
C SER A 115 2.42 25.02 -21.64
N ASP A 116 1.62 25.29 -20.62
CA ASP A 116 2.01 25.83 -19.32
C ASP A 116 1.40 25.05 -18.12
N LEU A 117 1.01 23.78 -18.33
CA LEU A 117 0.31 22.98 -17.33
C LEU A 117 1.03 22.92 -15.98
N LEU A 118 2.36 22.85 -16.01
CA LEU A 118 3.17 22.84 -14.80
C LEU A 118 2.99 24.14 -13.99
N ASP A 119 2.97 25.28 -14.68
CA ASP A 119 2.78 26.60 -14.07
C ASP A 119 1.34 26.71 -13.53
N HIS A 120 0.35 26.29 -14.32
CA HIS A 120 -1.05 26.19 -13.92
C HIS A 120 -1.24 25.37 -12.62
N LEU A 121 -0.60 24.20 -12.49
CA LEU A 121 -0.68 23.39 -11.28
C LEU A 121 0.04 24.04 -10.10
N SER A 122 1.13 24.76 -10.33
CA SER A 122 1.91 25.41 -9.26
C SER A 122 1.11 26.51 -8.54
N GLU A 123 0.15 27.11 -9.22
CA GLU A 123 -0.81 28.07 -8.64
C GLU A 123 -1.86 27.39 -7.74
N GLY A 124 -1.88 26.06 -7.70
CA GLY A 124 -2.82 25.27 -6.89
C GLY A 124 -4.08 24.85 -7.63
N ASN A 125 -4.17 25.09 -8.94
CA ASN A 125 -5.27 24.60 -9.76
C ASN A 125 -5.27 23.06 -9.81
N ARG A 126 -6.46 22.47 -9.86
CA ARG A 126 -6.65 21.02 -9.72
C ARG A 126 -7.13 20.40 -11.00
N ILE A 127 -6.58 19.23 -11.31
CA ILE A 127 -7.07 18.36 -12.37
C ILE A 127 -8.19 17.50 -11.81
N SER A 128 -9.37 17.56 -12.43
CA SER A 128 -10.51 16.73 -12.06
C SER A 128 -10.35 15.29 -12.58
N GLY A 129 -11.17 14.38 -12.08
CA GLY A 129 -11.25 13.01 -12.62
C GLY A 129 -10.15 12.02 -12.18
N PHE A 130 -9.14 12.48 -11.44
CA PHE A 130 -8.10 11.63 -10.84
C PHE A 130 -8.19 11.60 -9.31
N ASN A 131 -7.41 10.72 -8.67
CA ASN A 131 -7.34 10.62 -7.22
C ASN A 131 -6.86 11.94 -6.60
N TYR A 132 -7.58 12.42 -5.57
CA TYR A 132 -7.29 13.68 -4.89
C TYR A 132 -5.86 13.76 -4.34
N GLU A 133 -5.40 12.71 -3.66
CA GLU A 133 -4.07 12.67 -3.06
C GLU A 133 -3.00 12.75 -4.14
N GLN A 134 -3.19 12.01 -5.25
CA GLN A 134 -2.25 12.04 -6.37
C GLN A 134 -2.20 13.41 -7.05
N VAL A 135 -3.34 14.05 -7.31
CA VAL A 135 -3.40 15.40 -7.90
C VAL A 135 -2.73 16.43 -6.97
N SER A 136 -3.00 16.32 -5.67
CA SER A 136 -2.36 17.18 -4.67
C SER A 136 -0.82 17.01 -4.67
N GLU A 137 -0.31 15.81 -4.98
CA GLU A 137 1.13 15.55 -5.04
C GLU A 137 1.74 16.21 -6.28
N GLU A 138 1.09 16.09 -7.43
CA GLU A 138 1.55 16.74 -8.66
C GLU A 138 1.54 18.27 -8.54
N ILE A 139 0.58 18.86 -7.82
CA ILE A 139 0.56 20.30 -7.47
C ILE A 139 1.75 20.67 -6.59
N GLU A 140 2.02 19.89 -5.54
CA GLU A 140 3.13 20.14 -4.63
C GLU A 140 4.48 20.05 -5.35
N LYS A 141 4.65 19.02 -6.19
CA LYS A 141 5.82 18.88 -7.06
C LYS A 141 5.95 20.05 -8.02
N ALA A 142 4.86 20.49 -8.65
CA ALA A 142 4.89 21.61 -9.58
C ALA A 142 5.44 22.88 -8.91
N LYS A 143 4.99 23.19 -7.69
CA LYS A 143 5.52 24.29 -6.88
C LYS A 143 7.02 24.17 -6.64
N LEU A 144 7.49 22.99 -6.25
CA LEU A 144 8.92 22.74 -5.98
C LEU A 144 9.77 22.84 -7.25
N ILE A 145 9.28 22.28 -8.37
CA ILE A 145 9.97 22.26 -9.67
C ILE A 145 10.16 23.67 -10.23
N ILE A 146 9.15 24.53 -10.14
CA ILE A 146 9.22 25.92 -10.63
C ILE A 146 10.12 26.78 -9.74
N THR A 147 10.12 26.51 -8.44
CA THR A 147 10.87 27.31 -7.48
C THR A 147 12.38 27.17 -7.63
N ASP A 148 12.91 25.96 -7.90
CA ASP A 148 14.35 25.74 -8.00
C ASP A 148 14.74 24.58 -8.94
N LYS A 149 15.73 24.83 -9.81
CA LYS A 149 16.20 23.86 -10.81
C LYS A 149 16.79 22.58 -10.22
N SER A 150 17.39 22.64 -9.03
CA SER A 150 17.93 21.44 -8.40
C SER A 150 16.82 20.57 -7.79
N LEU A 151 15.76 21.19 -7.25
CA LEU A 151 14.59 20.47 -6.76
C LEU A 151 13.93 19.74 -7.92
N LYS A 152 13.84 20.39 -9.09
CA LYS A 152 13.42 19.74 -10.34
C LYS A 152 14.25 18.48 -10.64
N ALA A 153 15.58 18.59 -10.68
CA ALA A 153 16.45 17.46 -11.00
C ALA A 153 16.30 16.30 -10.00
N LEU A 154 16.14 16.63 -8.71
CA LEU A 154 16.00 15.65 -7.66
C LEU A 154 14.64 14.93 -7.72
N ILE A 155 13.55 15.68 -7.93
CA ILE A 155 12.20 15.12 -8.10
C ILE A 155 12.19 14.20 -9.33
N PHE A 156 12.72 14.64 -10.47
CA PHE A 156 12.70 13.83 -11.70
C PHE A 156 13.46 12.52 -11.50
N ARG A 157 14.64 12.56 -10.88
CA ARG A 157 15.39 11.35 -10.54
C ARG A 157 14.63 10.43 -9.57
N ALA A 158 13.88 10.99 -8.64
CA ALA A 158 13.09 10.19 -7.71
C ALA A 158 11.90 9.51 -8.38
N GLU A 159 11.24 10.21 -9.32
CA GLU A 159 10.10 9.67 -10.07
C GLU A 159 10.46 8.48 -10.98
N GLU A 160 11.73 8.34 -11.37
CA GLU A 160 12.22 7.24 -12.20
C GLU A 160 12.18 5.86 -11.50
N HIS A 161 12.00 5.81 -10.18
CA HIS A 161 12.00 4.55 -9.45
C HIS A 161 10.76 3.70 -9.80
N PRO A 162 10.94 2.50 -10.39
CA PRO A 162 9.82 1.73 -10.95
C PRO A 162 8.72 1.39 -9.93
N TYR A 163 9.13 1.03 -8.71
CA TYR A 163 8.21 0.67 -7.63
C TYR A 163 7.22 1.78 -7.25
N PHE A 164 7.65 3.04 -7.32
CA PHE A 164 6.85 4.18 -6.84
C PHE A 164 6.04 4.84 -7.94
N SER A 165 6.35 4.57 -9.22
CA SER A 165 5.59 5.08 -10.37
C SER A 165 5.34 6.60 -10.28
N GLY A 166 6.38 7.35 -9.91
CA GLY A 166 6.30 8.79 -9.72
C GLY A 166 5.87 9.26 -8.32
N GLN A 167 5.37 8.41 -7.42
CA GLN A 167 4.95 8.85 -6.08
C GLN A 167 6.14 9.00 -5.12
N ILE A 168 6.41 10.21 -4.65
CA ILE A 168 7.58 10.53 -3.83
C ILE A 168 7.24 11.40 -2.60
N ARG A 169 5.95 11.59 -2.30
CA ARG A 169 5.50 12.49 -1.23
C ARG A 169 6.08 12.16 0.16
N SER A 170 6.49 10.93 0.43
CA SER A 170 7.20 10.58 1.67
C SER A 170 8.59 11.22 1.79
N CYS A 171 9.07 11.97 0.79
CA CYS A 171 10.26 12.80 0.90
C CYS A 171 9.96 14.23 1.35
N PHE A 172 8.69 14.62 1.44
CA PHE A 172 8.26 16.00 1.69
C PHE A 172 7.96 16.29 3.16
N PHE A 173 8.84 15.89 4.09
CA PHE A 173 8.68 16.18 5.52
C PHE A 173 9.25 17.55 5.90
N PHE A 174 8.67 18.60 5.30
CA PHE A 174 8.98 20.00 5.55
C PHE A 174 7.71 20.86 5.40
N GLU A 175 7.79 22.08 5.90
CA GLU A 175 6.74 23.09 5.81
C GLU A 175 6.94 24.03 4.62
N SER A 176 5.91 24.81 4.29
CA SER A 176 5.92 25.68 3.10
C SER A 176 6.91 26.84 3.21
N ASP A 177 7.16 27.33 4.42
CA ASP A 177 8.06 28.44 4.75
C ASP A 177 9.52 28.00 4.98
N ASP A 178 9.79 26.69 5.06
CA ASP A 178 11.14 26.17 5.17
C ASP A 178 12.03 26.62 3.99
N SER A 179 13.31 26.86 4.31
CA SER A 179 14.31 27.30 3.33
C SER A 179 14.49 26.29 2.19
N LEU A 180 14.84 26.77 0.99
CA LEU A 180 15.09 25.91 -0.17
C LEU A 180 16.24 24.91 0.05
N ILE A 181 17.24 25.30 0.86
CA ILE A 181 18.35 24.43 1.23
C ILE A 181 17.83 23.26 2.07
N TYR A 182 17.06 23.56 3.13
CA TYR A 182 16.48 22.54 3.99
C TYR A 182 15.55 21.59 3.23
N LYS A 183 14.67 22.12 2.37
CA LYS A 183 13.80 21.30 1.51
C LYS A 183 14.61 20.36 0.64
N ARG A 184 15.65 20.88 -0.04
CA ARG A 184 16.53 20.07 -0.91
C ARG A 184 17.22 18.96 -0.14
N GLU A 185 17.82 19.29 0.99
CA GLU A 185 18.51 18.31 1.85
C GLU A 185 17.55 17.25 2.36
N THR A 186 16.36 17.66 2.77
CA THR A 186 15.30 16.78 3.25
C THR A 186 14.85 15.78 2.19
N ILE A 187 14.53 16.25 0.97
CA ILE A 187 14.10 15.36 -0.12
C ILE A 187 15.25 14.42 -0.49
N SER A 188 16.46 14.94 -0.63
CA SER A 188 17.66 14.13 -0.93
C SER A 188 17.89 13.03 0.11
N HIS A 189 17.82 13.40 1.39
CA HIS A 189 18.08 12.51 2.51
C HIS A 189 17.05 11.37 2.56
N TYR A 190 15.77 11.70 2.54
CA TYR A 190 14.72 10.68 2.61
C TYR A 190 14.63 9.86 1.34
N TRP A 191 14.81 10.47 0.17
CA TRP A 191 14.81 9.72 -1.08
C TRP A 191 15.95 8.71 -1.16
N ASN A 192 17.16 9.09 -0.71
CA ASN A 192 18.28 8.17 -0.63
C ASN A 192 17.94 6.96 0.26
N LYS A 193 17.26 7.17 1.38
CA LYS A 193 16.79 6.08 2.26
C LYS A 193 15.73 5.22 1.59
N ILE A 194 14.67 5.82 1.05
CA ILE A 194 13.57 5.10 0.40
C ILE A 194 14.09 4.26 -0.79
N SER A 195 14.87 4.85 -1.69
CA SER A 195 15.40 4.14 -2.87
C SER A 195 16.35 2.98 -2.53
N ASN A 196 16.98 2.97 -1.35
CA ASN A 196 17.77 1.84 -0.89
C ASN A 196 16.93 0.76 -0.19
N MET A 197 15.72 1.07 0.26
CA MET A 197 14.83 0.12 0.96
C MET A 197 13.94 -0.70 -0.01
N PHE A 198 13.88 -0.32 -1.28
CA PHE A 198 13.01 -0.94 -2.28
C PHE A 198 13.80 -1.30 -3.54
N ASP A 199 13.50 -2.48 -4.10
CA ASP A 199 13.90 -2.81 -5.47
C ASP A 199 12.80 -2.38 -6.46
N ASN A 200 12.92 -2.76 -7.73
CA ASN A 200 11.96 -2.36 -8.76
C ASN A 200 10.52 -2.87 -8.50
N ASN A 201 10.35 -3.93 -7.70
CA ASN A 201 9.09 -4.67 -7.58
C ASN A 201 8.63 -4.89 -6.13
N LYS A 202 9.48 -4.74 -5.11
CA LYS A 202 9.16 -5.00 -3.70
C LYS A 202 10.11 -4.29 -2.73
N ALA A 203 9.73 -4.30 -1.44
CA ALA A 203 10.63 -3.92 -0.37
C ALA A 203 11.76 -4.95 -0.15
N ILE A 204 12.98 -4.47 0.07
CA ILE A 204 14.11 -5.26 0.53
C ILE A 204 13.86 -5.66 1.99
N GLU A 205 14.01 -6.94 2.31
CA GLU A 205 13.69 -7.48 3.64
C GLU A 205 12.26 -7.14 4.11
N GLY A 206 11.30 -7.16 3.18
CA GLY A 206 9.94 -6.63 3.39
C GLY A 206 9.21 -7.15 4.64
N ARG A 207 9.45 -8.38 5.10
CA ARG A 207 8.88 -8.86 6.38
C ARG A 207 9.47 -8.11 7.57
N LEU A 208 10.80 -7.98 7.64
CA LEU A 208 11.48 -7.25 8.70
C LEU A 208 11.15 -5.76 8.68
N LEU A 209 11.02 -5.16 7.49
CA LEU A 209 10.55 -3.77 7.35
C LEU A 209 9.18 -3.57 8.03
N ARG A 210 8.23 -4.49 7.79
CA ARG A 210 6.91 -4.46 8.43
C ARG A 210 6.99 -4.62 9.95
N VAL A 211 7.86 -5.51 10.44
CA VAL A 211 8.07 -5.70 11.89
C VAL A 211 8.70 -4.46 12.53
N ALA A 212 9.69 -3.86 11.88
CA ALA A 212 10.32 -2.61 12.33
C ALA A 212 9.28 -1.48 12.39
N LEU A 213 8.45 -1.32 11.35
CA LEU A 213 7.34 -0.37 11.38
C LEU A 213 6.35 -0.65 12.52
N LEU A 214 5.97 -1.92 12.77
CA LEU A 214 5.09 -2.29 13.89
C LEU A 214 5.68 -1.95 15.26
N SER A 215 7.00 -2.10 15.41
CA SER A 215 7.69 -1.76 16.65
C SER A 215 7.66 -0.26 16.94
N LEU A 216 7.62 0.56 15.89
CA LEU A 216 7.47 2.01 16.00
C LEU A 216 6.02 2.41 16.28
N GLY A 217 5.03 1.66 15.78
CA GLY A 217 3.61 1.85 16.09
C GLY A 217 2.67 1.06 15.21
N ASP A 218 1.36 1.16 15.45
CA ASP A 218 0.36 0.54 14.56
C ASP A 218 0.25 1.35 13.24
N TYR A 219 1.06 0.98 12.25
CA TYR A 219 1.05 1.59 10.92
C TYR A 219 -0.05 1.04 9.99
N THR A 220 -0.82 0.05 10.44
CA THR A 220 -1.73 -0.69 9.57
C THR A 220 -2.70 0.24 8.82
N LEU A 221 -2.95 -0.10 7.55
CA LEU A 221 -3.91 0.64 6.72
C LEU A 221 -5.28 -0.03 6.77
N ASN A 222 -6.34 0.76 6.88
CA ASN A 222 -7.71 0.24 6.89
C ASN A 222 -8.18 -0.15 5.48
N VAL A 223 -8.93 -1.24 5.40
CA VAL A 223 -9.59 -1.76 4.19
C VAL A 223 -10.97 -2.29 4.60
N ASP A 224 -12.02 -1.50 4.42
CA ASP A 224 -13.36 -1.82 4.91
C ASP A 224 -13.34 -2.22 6.41
N SER A 225 -13.76 -3.46 6.72
CA SER A 225 -13.72 -4.04 8.08
C SER A 225 -12.38 -4.67 8.46
N TYR A 226 -11.38 -4.59 7.60
CA TYR A 226 -10.06 -5.18 7.75
C TYR A 226 -8.98 -4.11 7.93
N LYS A 227 -7.82 -4.57 8.38
CA LYS A 227 -6.54 -3.87 8.36
C LYS A 227 -5.55 -4.63 7.48
N THR A 228 -4.52 -3.98 6.98
CA THR A 228 -3.41 -4.66 6.27
C THR A 228 -2.06 -4.19 6.78
N LEU A 229 -1.10 -5.11 6.82
CA LEU A 229 0.33 -4.82 6.99
C LEU A 229 1.00 -4.40 5.68
N CYS A 230 0.20 -4.08 4.67
CA CYS A 230 0.57 -3.70 3.31
C CYS A 230 1.18 -4.86 2.53
N GLN A 231 0.72 -5.13 1.30
CA GLN A 231 1.38 -6.10 0.40
C GLN A 231 2.64 -5.54 -0.27
N ASP A 232 3.39 -6.39 -0.98
CA ASP A 232 4.59 -5.97 -1.73
C ASP A 232 4.28 -5.49 -3.15
N ASP A 233 3.19 -5.94 -3.79
CA ASP A 233 2.89 -5.56 -5.18
C ASP A 233 2.58 -4.05 -5.29
N PRO A 234 3.35 -3.27 -6.07
CA PRO A 234 3.10 -1.84 -6.27
C PRO A 234 1.85 -1.56 -7.12
N ASN A 235 1.34 -2.54 -7.86
CA ASN A 235 0.09 -2.47 -8.63
C ASN A 235 -1.09 -2.90 -7.75
N GLU A 236 -1.21 -2.25 -6.59
CA GLU A 236 -2.26 -2.57 -5.63
C GLU A 236 -3.66 -2.36 -6.21
N SER A 237 -4.59 -3.27 -5.89
CA SER A 237 -6.01 -2.94 -6.01
C SER A 237 -6.44 -2.06 -4.83
N SER A 238 -7.47 -1.23 -4.99
CA SER A 238 -8.12 -0.49 -3.89
C SER A 238 -8.37 -1.28 -2.60
N SER A 239 -8.64 -2.59 -2.72
CA SER A 239 -8.91 -3.47 -1.58
C SER A 239 -7.67 -4.02 -0.86
N THR A 240 -6.46 -3.69 -1.32
CA THR A 240 -5.23 -4.25 -0.76
C THR A 240 -4.05 -3.29 -0.88
N PRO A 241 -3.99 -2.26 -0.01
CA PRO A 241 -2.86 -1.35 0.08
C PRO A 241 -1.51 -2.09 0.17
N SER A 242 -0.51 -1.51 -0.46
CA SER A 242 0.87 -1.97 -0.56
C SER A 242 1.80 -1.04 0.19
N LEU A 243 3.06 -1.47 0.35
CA LEU A 243 4.08 -0.60 0.91
C LEU A 243 4.31 0.64 0.04
N LYS A 244 4.03 0.57 -1.28
CA LYS A 244 4.05 1.75 -2.15
C LYS A 244 3.12 2.83 -1.61
N LYS A 245 1.84 2.52 -1.33
CA LYS A 245 0.88 3.49 -0.79
C LYS A 245 1.33 4.09 0.53
N LEU A 246 1.83 3.23 1.44
CA LEU A 246 2.34 3.69 2.74
C LEU A 246 3.50 4.68 2.57
N PHE A 247 4.49 4.31 1.75
CA PHE A 247 5.69 5.11 1.41
C PHE A 247 5.46 6.15 0.29
N SER A 248 4.20 6.40 -0.08
CA SER A 248 3.78 7.50 -0.96
C SER A 248 2.94 8.53 -0.20
N SER A 249 2.92 8.43 1.13
CA SER A 249 2.15 9.31 2.00
C SER A 249 3.06 9.92 3.08
N ARG A 250 2.66 11.05 3.68
CA ARG A 250 3.39 11.61 4.83
C ARG A 250 3.06 10.85 6.11
N ASN A 251 3.20 9.52 6.10
CA ASN A 251 2.91 8.68 7.25
C ASN A 251 3.96 8.86 8.35
N ILE A 252 3.50 9.02 9.60
CA ILE A 252 4.37 9.27 10.75
C ILE A 252 5.34 8.12 11.04
N PHE A 253 4.92 6.86 10.82
CA PHE A 253 5.78 5.70 11.04
C PHE A 253 6.81 5.54 9.92
N VAL A 254 6.45 5.93 8.69
CA VAL A 254 7.42 6.06 7.58
C VAL A 254 8.47 7.10 7.92
N ARG A 255 8.08 8.28 8.43
CA ARG A 255 9.06 9.27 8.89
C ARG A 255 9.98 8.70 9.96
N ARG A 256 9.42 8.06 11.00
CA ARG A 256 10.20 7.51 12.11
C ARG A 256 11.21 6.45 11.67
N ILE A 257 10.82 5.52 10.79
CA ILE A 257 11.77 4.51 10.30
C ILE A 257 12.85 5.15 9.43
N LEU A 258 12.48 6.15 8.63
CA LEU A 258 13.45 6.89 7.83
C LEU A 258 14.39 7.71 8.72
N ASP A 259 13.95 8.26 9.84
CA ASP A 259 14.82 8.96 10.79
C ASP A 259 15.82 8.00 11.46
N GLU A 260 15.39 6.77 11.80
CA GLU A 260 16.20 5.80 12.53
C GLU A 260 17.16 4.96 11.65
N ILE A 261 16.85 4.74 10.38
CA ILE A 261 17.62 3.84 9.52
C ILE A 261 19.01 4.42 9.17
N ASN A 262 20.07 3.62 9.36
CA ASN A 262 21.43 3.96 8.96
C ASN A 262 21.91 3.12 7.77
N LEU A 263 21.97 3.74 6.59
CA LEU A 263 22.39 3.07 5.35
C LEU A 263 23.88 2.67 5.28
N ASN A 264 24.71 3.08 6.25
CA ASN A 264 26.10 2.61 6.32
C ASN A 264 26.20 1.17 6.84
N LYS A 265 25.08 0.59 7.26
CA LYS A 265 24.94 -0.78 7.72
C LYS A 265 23.96 -1.54 6.84
N ASP A 266 24.07 -2.86 6.90
CA ASP A 266 23.12 -3.75 6.24
C ASP A 266 21.68 -3.54 6.77
N LEU A 267 20.71 -3.49 5.84
CA LEU A 267 19.31 -3.19 6.14
C LEU A 267 18.67 -4.20 7.08
N LYS A 268 18.97 -5.50 6.91
CA LYS A 268 18.44 -6.55 7.77
C LYS A 268 18.85 -6.30 9.23
N ASN A 269 20.13 -6.02 9.47
CA ASN A 269 20.63 -5.73 10.80
C ASN A 269 20.04 -4.44 11.39
N GLU A 270 19.83 -3.41 10.58
CA GLU A 270 19.21 -2.18 11.03
C GLU A 270 17.73 -2.36 11.39
N TYR A 271 16.96 -3.12 10.61
CA TYR A 271 15.58 -3.46 10.98
C TYR A 271 15.52 -4.25 12.29
N ILE A 272 16.40 -5.24 12.49
CA ILE A 272 16.49 -6.01 13.74
C ILE A 272 16.84 -5.08 14.91
N ARG A 273 17.78 -4.15 14.72
CA ARG A 273 18.15 -3.15 15.74
C ARG A 273 16.96 -2.28 16.13
N ILE A 274 16.24 -1.72 15.15
CA ILE A 274 15.05 -0.88 15.39
C ILE A 274 13.98 -1.65 16.17
N VAL A 275 13.75 -2.91 15.79
CA VAL A 275 12.81 -3.79 16.52
C VAL A 275 13.25 -3.97 17.97
N PHE A 276 14.52 -4.31 18.21
CA PHE A 276 15.05 -4.53 19.54
C PHE A 276 14.95 -3.29 20.45
N GLU A 277 15.25 -2.10 19.91
CA GLU A 277 15.22 -0.84 20.66
C GLU A 277 13.80 -0.36 20.99
N ASN A 278 12.78 -0.86 20.30
CA ASN A 278 11.40 -0.39 20.43
C ASN A 278 10.41 -1.44 20.96
N SER A 279 10.69 -2.74 20.82
CA SER A 279 9.76 -3.81 21.25
C SER A 279 9.49 -3.80 22.75
N GLY A 280 10.48 -3.46 23.58
CA GLY A 280 10.32 -3.34 25.03
C GLY A 280 9.42 -2.20 25.50
N LYS A 281 9.03 -1.28 24.60
CA LYS A 281 8.08 -0.19 24.87
C LYS A 281 6.63 -0.58 24.58
N ILE A 282 6.41 -1.77 24.01
CA ILE A 282 5.10 -2.28 23.64
C ILE A 282 4.56 -3.07 24.83
N ASP A 283 3.34 -2.73 25.23
CA ASP A 283 2.60 -3.46 26.25
C ASP A 283 2.46 -4.95 25.84
N SER A 284 2.70 -5.87 26.77
CA SER A 284 2.70 -7.31 26.51
C SER A 284 1.33 -7.85 26.07
N HIS A 285 0.25 -7.12 26.34
CA HIS A 285 -1.11 -7.45 25.92
C HIS A 285 -1.49 -6.85 24.56
N ASP A 286 -0.68 -5.92 24.04
CA ASP A 286 -0.83 -5.45 22.68
C ASP A 286 -0.54 -6.59 21.70
N TRP A 287 -1.41 -6.76 20.70
CA TRP A 287 -1.24 -7.79 19.68
C TRP A 287 0.10 -7.67 18.94
N ARG A 288 0.64 -6.45 18.81
CA ARG A 288 1.92 -6.17 18.17
C ARG A 288 3.06 -6.86 18.90
N TYR A 289 3.02 -6.94 20.23
CA TYR A 289 4.06 -7.60 21.01
C TYR A 289 4.16 -9.09 20.63
N ALA A 290 3.03 -9.81 20.69
CA ALA A 290 2.94 -11.21 20.30
C ALA A 290 3.29 -11.41 18.81
N PHE A 291 2.86 -10.49 17.93
CA PHE A 291 3.16 -10.56 16.50
C PHE A 291 4.64 -10.37 16.20
N ILE A 292 5.29 -9.36 16.77
CA ILE A 292 6.70 -9.01 16.53
C ILE A 292 7.62 -10.13 17.01
N GLU A 293 7.40 -10.65 18.22
CA GLU A 293 8.22 -11.73 18.79
C GLU A 293 8.14 -13.04 17.99
N ASN A 294 7.02 -13.26 17.29
CA ASN A 294 6.74 -14.48 16.55
C ASN A 294 6.53 -14.22 15.05
N TYR A 295 7.12 -13.15 14.50
CA TYR A 295 6.75 -12.61 13.19
C TYR A 295 6.88 -13.62 12.05
N GLU A 296 7.88 -14.52 12.08
CA GLU A 296 8.04 -15.56 11.06
C GLU A 296 6.83 -16.49 11.01
N LEU A 297 6.39 -16.99 12.17
CA LEU A 297 5.19 -17.82 12.31
C LEU A 297 3.96 -17.06 11.83
N MET A 298 3.82 -15.79 12.22
CA MET A 298 2.66 -14.96 11.86
C MET A 298 2.58 -14.76 10.35
N PHE A 299 3.65 -14.29 9.71
CA PHE A 299 3.67 -14.07 8.26
C PHE A 299 3.49 -15.37 7.47
N ASN A 300 3.99 -16.50 7.95
CA ASN A 300 3.80 -17.80 7.29
C ASN A 300 2.34 -18.29 7.34
N LYS A 301 1.52 -17.78 8.27
CA LYS A 301 0.08 -18.08 8.33
C LYS A 301 -0.77 -17.11 7.50
N MET A 302 -0.20 -15.99 7.06
CA MET A 302 -0.92 -14.95 6.31
C MET A 302 -0.76 -15.11 4.80
N ALA A 303 -1.77 -14.70 4.04
CA ALA A 303 -1.64 -14.59 2.59
C ALA A 303 -0.74 -13.41 2.21
N ALA A 304 0.39 -13.69 1.57
CA ALA A 304 1.42 -12.69 1.25
C ALA A 304 0.95 -11.54 0.34
N ASN A 305 -0.06 -11.80 -0.48
CA ASN A 305 -0.67 -10.80 -1.35
C ASN A 305 -1.64 -9.85 -0.63
N HIS A 306 -1.90 -9.99 0.68
CA HIS A 306 -2.77 -9.05 1.40
C HIS A 306 -2.30 -8.70 2.81
N TYR A 307 -1.66 -9.64 3.52
CA TYR A 307 -1.34 -9.53 4.95
C TYR A 307 -2.48 -8.89 5.77
N ARG A 308 -3.70 -9.39 5.60
CA ARG A 308 -4.91 -8.84 6.21
C ARG A 308 -5.03 -9.25 7.67
N LEU A 309 -5.58 -8.32 8.45
CA LEU A 309 -5.93 -8.46 9.85
C LEU A 309 -7.39 -8.00 10.05
N LYS A 310 -8.03 -8.42 11.13
CA LYS A 310 -9.35 -7.92 11.55
C LYS A 310 -9.45 -7.88 13.06
N SER A 311 -9.98 -6.80 13.60
CA SER A 311 -10.34 -6.74 15.03
C SER A 311 -11.66 -7.50 15.25
N ALA A 312 -11.67 -8.39 16.25
CA ALA A 312 -12.80 -9.24 16.56
C ALA A 312 -13.78 -8.63 17.58
N PHE A 313 -13.22 -8.14 18.69
CA PHE A 313 -13.97 -7.73 19.88
C PHE A 313 -13.39 -6.45 20.49
N SER A 314 -12.05 -6.34 20.55
CA SER A 314 -11.32 -5.14 20.96
C SER A 314 -10.15 -4.84 20.02
N ALA A 315 -9.51 -3.69 20.20
CA ALA A 315 -8.32 -3.30 19.44
C ALA A 315 -7.15 -4.29 19.56
N ASN A 316 -7.10 -5.09 20.64
CA ASN A 316 -6.06 -6.09 20.90
C ASN A 316 -6.46 -7.51 20.48
N ASP A 317 -7.75 -7.76 20.21
CA ASP A 317 -8.25 -9.04 19.70
C ASP A 317 -8.08 -9.07 18.16
N MET A 318 -6.82 -9.00 17.74
CA MET A 318 -6.45 -8.97 16.33
C MET A 318 -6.35 -10.38 15.78
N ILE A 319 -7.02 -10.56 14.65
CA ILE A 319 -7.08 -11.84 13.98
C ILE A 319 -6.49 -11.79 12.58
N MET A 320 -5.62 -12.74 12.25
CA MET A 320 -4.94 -12.83 10.96
C MET A 320 -5.79 -13.56 9.90
N ILE A 321 -6.01 -12.90 8.76
CA ILE A 321 -6.77 -13.48 7.66
C ILE A 321 -5.84 -14.35 6.81
N THR A 322 -6.11 -15.65 6.75
CA THR A 322 -5.26 -16.61 6.03
C THR A 322 -5.57 -16.66 4.53
N ASN A 323 -6.76 -16.21 4.07
CA ASN A 323 -7.20 -16.23 2.65
C ASN A 323 -8.03 -14.98 2.26
N LYS A 324 -8.16 -14.67 0.96
CA LYS A 324 -8.87 -13.46 0.43
C LYS A 324 -10.29 -13.24 0.95
N ASN A 325 -11.02 -14.31 1.26
CA ASN A 325 -12.39 -14.30 1.78
C ASN A 325 -12.59 -15.51 2.71
N SER A 326 -12.13 -15.45 3.95
CA SER A 326 -12.53 -16.45 4.94
C SER A 326 -13.78 -15.97 5.69
N ARG A 327 -14.92 -16.55 5.33
CA ARG A 327 -16.11 -16.60 6.22
C ARG A 327 -15.80 -17.43 7.48
N ALA A 328 -14.80 -18.32 7.41
CA ALA A 328 -14.18 -18.91 8.58
C ALA A 328 -13.37 -17.82 9.29
N LYS A 329 -13.54 -17.68 10.62
CA LYS A 329 -12.76 -16.77 11.46
C LYS A 329 -11.27 -17.03 11.30
N ASN A 330 -10.41 -16.25 11.93
CA ASN A 330 -9.04 -15.94 11.51
C ASN A 330 -8.04 -16.44 12.57
N THR A 331 -6.75 -16.59 12.30
CA THR A 331 -5.78 -17.08 13.30
C THR A 331 -5.52 -16.04 14.40
N ASP A 332 -5.81 -16.39 15.65
CA ASP A 332 -5.63 -15.51 16.80
C ASP A 332 -4.13 -15.40 17.13
N ILE A 333 -3.58 -14.18 17.00
CA ILE A 333 -2.15 -13.88 17.17
C ILE A 333 -1.66 -14.38 18.54
N HIS A 334 -2.46 -14.15 19.58
CA HIS A 334 -2.16 -14.55 20.95
C HIS A 334 -2.19 -16.07 21.16
N LEU A 335 -3.11 -16.80 20.52
CA LEU A 335 -3.14 -18.28 20.59
C LEU A 335 -1.93 -18.91 19.91
N LEU A 336 -1.54 -18.40 18.75
CA LEU A 336 -0.35 -18.89 18.04
C LEU A 336 0.93 -18.57 18.81
N ALA A 337 1.03 -17.38 19.40
CA ALA A 337 2.16 -17.01 20.25
C ALA A 337 2.24 -17.91 21.50
N LEU A 338 1.10 -18.18 22.16
CA LEU A 338 1.04 -19.12 23.28
C LEU A 338 1.48 -20.54 22.85
N MET A 339 0.98 -21.03 21.73
CA MET A 339 1.36 -22.34 21.19
C MET A 339 2.87 -22.44 20.92
N GLU A 340 3.49 -21.38 20.39
CA GLU A 340 4.94 -21.34 20.16
C GLU A 340 5.73 -21.30 21.48
N GLU A 341 5.24 -20.55 22.47
CA GLU A 341 5.86 -20.45 23.79
C GLU A 341 5.78 -21.77 24.57
N LEU A 342 4.64 -22.48 24.52
CA LEU A 342 4.44 -23.78 25.17
C LEU A 342 5.46 -24.84 24.72
N LYS A 343 5.92 -24.78 23.47
CA LYS A 343 6.97 -25.68 22.96
C LYS A 343 8.28 -25.55 23.75
N LYS A 344 8.60 -24.35 24.24
CA LYS A 344 9.82 -24.11 25.05
C LYS A 344 9.76 -24.84 26.39
N TYR A 345 8.55 -25.12 26.88
CA TYR A 345 8.29 -25.91 28.09
C TYR A 345 8.04 -27.40 27.79
N GLY A 346 8.19 -27.84 26.54
CA GLY A 346 7.91 -29.23 26.13
C GLY A 346 6.42 -29.61 26.15
N ILE A 347 5.51 -28.63 26.16
CA ILE A 347 4.06 -28.87 26.20
C ILE A 347 3.53 -28.97 24.77
N TYR A 348 2.98 -30.13 24.44
CA TYR A 348 2.37 -30.37 23.14
C TYR A 348 0.94 -29.81 23.09
N SER A 349 0.67 -28.97 22.10
CA SER A 349 -0.65 -28.42 21.82
C SER A 349 -0.97 -28.40 20.33
N THR A 350 -2.25 -28.50 20.01
CA THR A 350 -2.79 -28.45 18.65
C THR A 350 -3.71 -27.25 18.49
N TYR A 351 -3.74 -26.69 17.28
CA TYR A 351 -4.61 -25.56 16.95
C TYR A 351 -5.87 -26.08 16.27
N GLU A 352 -7.03 -25.77 16.83
CA GLU A 352 -8.32 -26.21 16.31
C GLU A 352 -9.18 -25.01 15.90
N SER A 353 -9.90 -25.17 14.80
CA SER A 353 -10.87 -24.19 14.32
C SER A 353 -12.13 -24.89 13.88
N GLU A 354 -13.23 -24.70 14.60
CA GLU A 354 -14.51 -25.29 14.23
C GLU A 354 -15.11 -24.62 12.99
N LEU A 355 -15.64 -25.45 12.08
CA LEU A 355 -16.36 -25.01 10.90
C LEU A 355 -17.86 -24.91 11.22
N GLY A 356 -18.44 -23.70 11.21
CA GLY A 356 -19.88 -23.54 11.42
C GLY A 356 -20.39 -22.12 11.17
N LEU A 357 -21.64 -22.00 10.71
CA LEU A 357 -22.34 -20.72 10.50
C LEU A 357 -22.66 -19.98 11.81
N TRP A 358 -22.63 -20.69 12.96
CA TRP A 358 -23.17 -20.20 14.23
C TRP A 358 -22.18 -20.26 15.42
N THR A 359 -21.07 -20.98 15.32
CA THR A 359 -20.01 -21.01 16.34
C THR A 359 -18.65 -20.95 15.67
N PRO A 360 -17.91 -19.87 15.88
CA PRO A 360 -16.57 -19.76 15.34
C PRO A 360 -15.59 -19.60 16.50
N TYR A 361 -15.55 -20.63 17.35
CA TYR A 361 -14.56 -20.71 18.40
C TYR A 361 -13.25 -21.27 17.81
N ARG A 362 -12.16 -20.61 18.17
CA ARG A 362 -10.79 -20.99 17.83
C ARG A 362 -10.06 -21.16 19.15
N TYR A 363 -9.35 -22.27 19.27
CA TYR A 363 -8.68 -22.63 20.49
C TYR A 363 -7.40 -23.39 20.21
N ILE A 364 -6.56 -23.44 21.23
CA ILE A 364 -5.50 -24.46 21.29
C ILE A 364 -5.95 -25.55 22.25
N TYR A 365 -5.72 -26.80 21.89
CA TYR A 365 -5.94 -27.95 22.76
C TYR A 365 -4.59 -28.40 23.34
N ILE A 366 -4.49 -28.43 24.66
CA ILE A 366 -3.30 -28.91 25.37
C ILE A 366 -3.52 -30.37 25.74
N HIS A 367 -2.77 -31.27 25.08
CA HIS A 367 -2.98 -32.71 25.20
C HIS A 367 -2.67 -33.25 26.60
N SER A 368 -1.62 -32.76 27.26
CA SER A 368 -1.24 -33.24 28.60
C SER A 368 -2.23 -32.83 29.69
N LEU A 369 -2.99 -31.75 29.47
CA LEU A 369 -3.99 -31.23 30.40
C LEU A 369 -5.42 -31.57 29.98
N GLU A 370 -5.60 -32.16 28.79
CA GLU A 370 -6.88 -32.40 28.14
C GLU A 370 -7.80 -31.16 28.13
N THR A 371 -7.21 -29.98 27.92
CA THR A 371 -7.88 -28.67 28.12
C THR A 371 -7.86 -27.82 26.86
N GLN A 372 -8.96 -27.11 26.60
CA GLN A 372 -9.09 -26.13 25.53
C GLN A 372 -8.82 -24.71 26.05
N ILE A 373 -7.99 -23.95 25.32
CA ILE A 373 -7.68 -22.55 25.64
C ILE A 373 -8.13 -21.63 24.50
N TYR A 374 -8.90 -20.61 24.88
CA TYR A 374 -9.41 -19.56 24.01
C TYR A 374 -8.74 -18.22 24.31
N PHE A 375 -8.81 -17.28 23.37
CA PHE A 375 -8.44 -15.89 23.61
C PHE A 375 -9.61 -14.96 23.25
N LYS A 376 -10.06 -14.15 24.20
CA LYS A 376 -11.19 -13.23 24.00
C LYS A 376 -11.15 -12.05 24.96
N GLY A 377 -11.36 -10.85 24.42
CA GLY A 377 -11.47 -9.64 25.22
C GLY A 377 -10.20 -9.34 25.99
N ASN A 378 -9.03 -9.62 25.38
CA ASN A 378 -7.71 -9.51 25.97
C ASN A 378 -7.35 -10.55 27.06
N PHE A 379 -8.11 -11.65 27.20
CA PHE A 379 -7.81 -12.71 28.18
C PHE A 379 -7.70 -14.08 27.51
N PHE A 380 -6.80 -14.92 28.04
CA PHE A 380 -6.84 -16.36 27.83
C PHE A 380 -7.91 -16.99 28.74
N LEU A 381 -8.67 -17.94 28.21
CA LEU A 381 -9.79 -18.58 28.88
C LEU A 381 -9.68 -20.10 28.77
N ILE A 382 -9.99 -20.82 29.83
CA ILE A 382 -10.24 -22.27 29.81
C ILE A 382 -11.74 -22.50 29.82
N GLU A 383 -12.20 -23.46 29.03
CA GLU A 383 -13.58 -23.97 29.12
C GLU A 383 -13.62 -25.26 29.93
N ASN A 384 -14.53 -25.31 30.90
CA ASN A 384 -14.80 -26.49 31.71
C ASN A 384 -15.83 -27.41 31.03
N GLU A 385 -16.01 -28.63 31.56
CA GLU A 385 -16.99 -29.61 31.08
C GLU A 385 -18.44 -29.09 31.05
N ASP A 386 -18.77 -28.10 31.88
CA ASP A 386 -20.08 -27.45 31.94
C ASP A 386 -20.22 -26.25 30.97
N HIS A 387 -19.28 -26.08 30.05
CA HIS A 387 -19.16 -24.96 29.11
C HIS A 387 -18.97 -23.58 29.76
N THR A 388 -18.60 -23.53 31.05
CA THR A 388 -18.23 -22.27 31.69
C THR A 388 -16.80 -21.87 31.33
N GLN A 389 -16.59 -20.58 31.04
CA GLN A 389 -15.28 -20.04 30.66
C GLN A 389 -14.63 -19.31 31.85
N HIS A 390 -13.43 -19.75 32.22
CA HIS A 390 -12.64 -19.16 33.30
C HIS A 390 -11.40 -18.47 32.75
N LYS A 391 -11.15 -17.25 33.22
CA LYS A 391 -9.94 -16.51 32.87
C LYS A 391 -8.71 -17.18 33.46
N LEU A 392 -7.71 -17.40 32.62
CA LEU A 392 -6.34 -17.65 33.06
C LEU A 392 -5.75 -16.32 33.52
N ILE A 393 -5.75 -16.12 34.84
CA ILE A 393 -5.21 -14.92 35.49
C ILE A 393 -3.89 -15.31 36.12
N ASP A 394 -2.90 -14.41 36.02
CA ASP A 394 -1.67 -14.53 36.78
C ASP A 394 -1.99 -14.52 38.29
N PRO A 395 -1.51 -15.49 39.11
CA PRO A 395 -1.69 -15.45 40.56
C PRO A 395 -1.13 -14.18 41.23
N SER A 396 -0.18 -13.49 40.58
CA SER A 396 0.56 -12.34 41.11
C SER A 396 -0.01 -10.98 40.69
N GLU A 397 -0.90 -10.90 39.69
CA GLU A 397 -1.53 -9.64 39.29
C GLU A 397 -2.99 -9.80 38.84
N ARG A 398 -3.86 -8.86 39.24
CA ARG A 398 -5.27 -8.78 38.81
C ARG A 398 -5.44 -8.29 37.36
N THR A 399 -4.40 -8.34 36.54
CA THR A 399 -4.35 -7.90 35.13
C THR A 399 -4.58 -9.10 34.20
N PRO A 400 -4.95 -8.88 32.91
CA PRO A 400 -4.94 -9.97 31.94
C PRO A 400 -3.56 -10.64 31.90
N SER A 401 -3.45 -11.95 31.69
CA SER A 401 -2.14 -12.62 31.62
C SER A 401 -1.67 -12.66 30.16
N ASP A 402 -0.45 -12.18 29.88
CA ASP A 402 0.15 -12.29 28.55
C ASP A 402 0.50 -13.75 28.22
N TYR A 403 0.77 -14.06 26.95
CA TYR A 403 0.98 -15.44 26.51
C TYR A 403 2.20 -16.13 27.17
N LYS A 404 3.25 -15.39 27.56
CA LYS A 404 4.43 -15.96 28.24
C LYS A 404 4.09 -16.32 29.68
N SER A 405 3.41 -15.42 30.37
CA SER A 405 2.92 -15.64 31.74
C SER A 405 1.95 -16.83 31.81
N VAL A 406 1.03 -16.95 30.84
CA VAL A 406 0.13 -18.10 30.72
C VAL A 406 0.89 -19.39 30.44
N ALA A 407 1.85 -19.40 29.51
CA ALA A 407 2.66 -20.58 29.21
C ALA A 407 3.40 -21.10 30.45
N LYS A 408 4.01 -20.19 31.21
CA LYS A 408 4.69 -20.52 32.48
C LYS A 408 3.72 -21.10 33.51
N TYR A 409 2.57 -20.46 33.71
CA TYR A 409 1.54 -20.96 34.63
C TYR A 409 1.10 -22.40 34.29
N LEU A 410 0.84 -22.67 33.01
CA LEU A 410 0.44 -23.99 32.52
C LEU A 410 1.56 -25.02 32.69
N SER A 411 2.82 -24.63 32.49
CA SER A 411 3.98 -25.48 32.75
C SER A 411 4.10 -25.85 34.23
N ASP A 412 3.97 -24.88 35.12
CA ASP A 412 4.02 -25.11 36.56
C ASP A 412 2.87 -26.02 37.01
N PHE A 413 1.68 -25.85 36.43
CA PHE A 413 0.52 -26.71 36.70
C PHE A 413 0.73 -28.13 36.18
N ASN A 414 1.24 -28.28 34.94
CA ASN A 414 1.50 -29.58 34.33
C ASN A 414 2.60 -30.37 35.07
N SER A 415 3.58 -29.69 35.67
CA SER A 415 4.62 -30.33 36.49
C SER A 415 4.15 -30.90 37.84
N LYS A 416 2.95 -30.49 38.28
CA LYS A 416 2.35 -30.93 39.57
C LYS A 416 1.34 -32.07 39.40
N LYS A 417 0.91 -32.38 38.17
CA LYS A 417 0.17 -33.59 37.81
C LYS A 417 1.16 -34.71 37.50
#